data_AF-A0AAI8F053-F1
#
_entry.id   AF-A0AAI8F053-F1
#
_cell.length_a   1.000
_cell.length_b   1.000
_cell.length_c   1.000
_cell.angle_alpha   90.00
_cell.angle_beta   90.00
_cell.angle_gamma   90.00
#
_symmetry.space_group_name_H-M   'P 1'
#
loop_
_entity.id
_entity.type
_entity.pdbx_description
1 polymer ?
#
loop_
_entity_poly.entity_id
_entity_poly.type
_entity_poly.pdbx_seq_one_letter_code
_entity_poly.pdbx_strand_id
1 'polypeptide(L)'
;MKKIWLLVWGLYSFLHAIETIEKVPTNVEDKDKAPHLLLLAGIQGDEPGGFNAANLFLMHYSVLKGLVEVVPVLNKPSMLRNHRGLYGDMNRKFAALDKNDPEYPTIQEIKSLIAKPTIDAVLHLHDGGGYYRPIYVDAMLNPKRWGNCFIIDQDEVKGAKFPNLLAFANNTIESINAHLLHPIEEYHLKNTHTAQGDTEMQKALTFYAINQKKSAFANEASKELPLASRVFYHLQAIEGLLNQLNIPFKRDFELNPNSVHALINDKSLWAKISSLPKMPLFNLRPKLNHFPLPHNTKIPQIPIESNAYIVGLVKNKQEVFLKYGNKLMTRLSPFYIEFDPSLEEVKMQIDNKDQMVKIGSVVEVKESFYIHAMDNIRTNVIGFSISNESKPNEAGYTIKFKDFQKRFSLDKQERIYRIEFYKNNAFSGMILVKFV
;
A
#
# COMPACT_ATOMS: atom_id res chain seq x y z
N MET A 1 -41.13 30.72 -5.87
CA MET A 1 -40.56 29.60 -5.10
C MET A 1 -39.63 28.79 -6.00
N LYS A 2 -38.32 28.99 -5.89
CA LYS A 2 -37.29 28.08 -6.44
C LYS A 2 -36.23 27.92 -5.36
N LYS A 3 -36.13 26.72 -4.80
CA LYS A 3 -35.16 26.37 -3.75
C LYS A 3 -33.77 26.32 -4.38
N ILE A 4 -32.90 27.23 -3.93
CA ILE A 4 -31.47 27.20 -4.17
C ILE A 4 -30.88 26.14 -3.24
N TRP A 5 -30.33 25.07 -3.80
CA TRP A 5 -29.49 24.13 -3.07
C TRP A 5 -28.10 24.75 -2.97
N LEU A 6 -27.79 25.34 -1.81
CA LEU A 6 -26.43 25.66 -1.41
C LEU A 6 -25.71 24.35 -1.08
N LEU A 7 -24.90 23.88 -2.03
CA LEU A 7 -23.90 22.85 -1.78
C LEU A 7 -22.78 23.48 -0.96
N VAL A 8 -22.85 23.34 0.36
CA VAL A 8 -21.73 23.68 1.25
C VAL A 8 -20.67 22.61 1.06
N TRP A 9 -19.66 22.92 0.25
CA TRP A 9 -18.42 22.15 0.20
C TRP A 9 -17.72 22.29 1.56
N GLY A 10 -17.86 21.25 2.39
CA GLY A 10 -17.02 21.10 3.57
C GLY A 10 -15.57 20.87 3.16
N LEU A 11 -14.75 21.91 3.31
CA LEU A 11 -13.29 21.83 3.32
C LEU A 11 -12.83 21.07 4.60
N TYR A 12 -13.10 19.78 4.68
CA TYR A 12 -12.55 18.91 5.72
C TYR A 12 -11.51 17.96 5.13
N SER A 13 -10.25 18.34 5.32
CA SER A 13 -9.07 17.48 5.52
C SER A 13 -9.10 16.04 4.95
N PHE A 14 -9.01 15.89 3.64
CA PHE A 14 -8.65 14.62 2.98
C PHE A 14 -7.23 14.10 3.33
N LEU A 15 -6.47 14.81 4.16
CA LEU A 15 -5.07 14.45 4.47
C LEU A 15 -4.91 13.29 5.48
N HIS A 16 -5.97 12.85 6.15
CA HIS A 16 -5.87 11.93 7.30
C HIS A 16 -6.83 10.72 7.26
N ALA A 17 -7.56 10.53 6.17
CA ALA A 17 -8.52 9.42 6.07
C ALA A 17 -7.77 8.08 5.94
N ILE A 18 -8.17 7.11 6.74
CA ILE A 18 -7.67 5.74 6.67
C ILE A 18 -8.33 5.01 5.51
N GLU A 19 -7.51 4.39 4.67
CA GLU A 19 -7.99 3.53 3.60
C GLU A 19 -8.36 2.16 4.18
N THR A 20 -9.67 1.93 4.34
CA THR A 20 -10.23 0.64 4.78
C THR A 20 -10.75 -0.13 3.59
N ILE A 21 -10.39 -1.41 3.48
CA ILE A 21 -10.70 -2.25 2.32
C ILE A 21 -11.37 -3.54 2.80
N GLU A 22 -12.54 -3.84 2.25
CA GLU A 22 -13.28 -5.05 2.61
C GLU A 22 -12.89 -6.21 1.69
N LYS A 23 -12.48 -7.34 2.27
CA LYS A 23 -12.44 -8.64 1.61
C LYS A 23 -13.73 -9.39 1.94
N VAL A 24 -14.65 -9.36 0.99
CA VAL A 24 -15.97 -10.01 1.06
C VAL A 24 -16.06 -11.22 0.13
N PRO A 25 -16.96 -12.17 0.43
CA PRO A 25 -17.33 -13.25 -0.49
C PRO A 25 -17.95 -12.73 -1.78
N THR A 26 -17.84 -13.53 -2.85
CA THR A 26 -18.48 -13.22 -4.13
C THR A 26 -20.00 -13.14 -4.01
N ASN A 27 -20.61 -13.98 -3.16
CA ASN A 27 -22.02 -13.86 -2.81
C ASN A 27 -22.16 -13.04 -1.51
N VAL A 28 -22.79 -11.87 -1.61
CA VAL A 28 -22.94 -10.93 -0.48
C VAL A 28 -23.69 -11.56 0.72
N GLU A 29 -24.60 -12.50 0.47
CA GLU A 29 -25.31 -13.22 1.53
C GLU A 29 -24.39 -14.09 2.40
N ASP A 30 -23.21 -14.45 1.90
CA ASP A 30 -22.22 -15.23 2.67
C ASP A 30 -21.43 -14.35 3.65
N LYS A 31 -21.58 -13.02 3.59
CA LYS A 31 -20.91 -12.07 4.49
C LYS A 31 -21.29 -12.29 5.96
N ASP A 32 -22.53 -12.68 6.24
CA ASP A 32 -23.01 -12.88 7.63
C ASP A 32 -22.94 -14.36 8.08
N LYS A 33 -22.39 -15.26 7.24
CA LYS A 33 -22.32 -16.71 7.51
C LYS A 33 -21.02 -17.16 8.19
N ALA A 34 -20.10 -16.24 8.48
CA ALA A 34 -18.91 -16.46 9.29
C ALA A 34 -18.50 -15.15 10.01
N PRO A 35 -17.58 -15.20 10.98
CA PRO A 35 -17.16 -14.02 11.73
C PRO A 35 -16.48 -12.93 10.90
N HIS A 36 -16.37 -11.74 11.50
CA HIS A 36 -15.72 -10.59 10.88
C HIS A 36 -14.42 -10.24 11.61
N LEU A 37 -13.31 -10.21 10.88
CA LEU A 37 -11.97 -9.82 11.37
C LEU A 37 -11.63 -8.41 10.89
N LEU A 38 -11.09 -7.58 11.78
CA LEU A 38 -10.38 -6.35 11.43
C LEU A 38 -8.86 -6.59 11.45
N LEU A 39 -8.23 -6.57 10.28
CA LEU A 39 -6.80 -6.76 10.09
C LEU A 39 -6.09 -5.41 9.93
N LEU A 40 -5.15 -5.11 10.82
CA LEU A 40 -4.50 -3.80 10.92
C LEU A 40 -2.99 -3.94 10.87
N ALA A 41 -2.32 -3.09 10.10
CA ALA A 41 -0.87 -3.08 10.01
C ALA A 41 -0.29 -1.67 9.85
N GLY A 42 1.03 -1.55 10.00
CA GLY A 42 1.75 -0.32 9.67
C GLY A 42 1.37 0.88 10.54
N ILE A 43 1.06 0.64 11.81
CA ILE A 43 0.94 1.72 12.81
C ILE A 43 2.27 2.44 13.01
N GLN A 44 3.36 1.72 12.75
CA GLN A 44 4.70 2.26 12.60
C GLN A 44 5.17 2.11 11.15
N GLY A 45 5.73 3.19 10.61
CA GLY A 45 6.04 3.29 9.19
C GLY A 45 7.34 2.61 8.77
N ASP A 46 8.14 2.10 9.71
CA ASP A 46 9.40 1.38 9.47
C ASP A 46 9.29 -0.12 9.77
N GLU A 47 8.07 -0.66 9.77
CA GLU A 47 7.75 -2.06 10.05
C GLU A 47 7.15 -2.75 8.82
N PRO A 48 7.97 -3.01 7.78
CA PRO A 48 7.48 -3.43 6.48
C PRO A 48 6.91 -4.83 6.42
N GLY A 49 7.20 -5.72 7.37
CA GLY A 49 6.59 -7.04 7.41
C GLY A 49 5.06 -6.96 7.47
N GLY A 50 4.53 -6.23 8.45
CA GLY A 50 3.09 -6.11 8.66
C GLY A 50 2.34 -5.55 7.43
N PHE A 51 2.76 -4.39 6.91
CA PHE A 51 2.02 -3.76 5.81
C PHE A 51 2.25 -4.43 4.44
N ASN A 52 3.35 -5.16 4.23
CA ASN A 52 3.47 -6.02 3.05
C ASN A 52 2.61 -7.28 3.16
N ALA A 53 2.45 -7.85 4.36
CA ALA A 53 1.55 -8.97 4.58
C ALA A 53 0.08 -8.59 4.34
N ALA A 54 -0.36 -7.45 4.87
CA ALA A 54 -1.70 -6.92 4.58
C ALA A 54 -1.88 -6.60 3.08
N ASN A 55 -0.85 -6.07 2.41
CA ASN A 55 -0.88 -5.85 0.96
C ASN A 55 -1.04 -7.16 0.17
N LEU A 56 -0.25 -8.20 0.48
CA LEU A 56 -0.37 -9.50 -0.20
C LEU A 56 -1.70 -10.18 0.10
N PHE A 57 -2.20 -10.08 1.34
CA PHE A 57 -3.52 -10.56 1.70
C PHE A 57 -4.60 -9.93 0.81
N LEU A 58 -4.55 -8.60 0.65
CA LEU A 58 -5.48 -7.87 -0.20
C LEU A 58 -5.34 -8.21 -1.70
N MET A 59 -4.14 -8.50 -2.19
CA MET A 59 -3.94 -8.82 -3.60
C MET A 59 -4.30 -10.26 -3.96
N HIS A 60 -4.00 -11.22 -3.07
CA HIS A 60 -3.91 -12.64 -3.43
C HIS A 60 -4.86 -13.56 -2.66
N TYR A 61 -5.57 -13.05 -1.63
CA TYR A 61 -6.53 -13.84 -0.88
C TYR A 61 -7.97 -13.54 -1.28
N SER A 62 -8.81 -14.56 -1.21
CA SER A 62 -10.26 -14.48 -1.32
C SER A 62 -10.89 -15.01 -0.04
N VAL A 63 -11.78 -14.23 0.56
CA VAL A 63 -12.61 -14.65 1.71
C VAL A 63 -13.88 -15.28 1.16
N LEU A 64 -14.23 -16.49 1.60
CA LEU A 64 -15.34 -17.25 1.04
C LEU A 64 -16.63 -17.11 1.85
N LYS A 65 -16.54 -16.81 3.15
CA LYS A 65 -17.66 -16.48 4.05
C LYS A 65 -17.17 -15.52 5.12
N GLY A 66 -18.04 -14.72 5.70
CA GLY A 66 -17.65 -13.71 6.69
C GLY A 66 -17.08 -12.45 6.05
N LEU A 67 -16.22 -11.74 6.78
CA LEU A 67 -15.60 -10.51 6.32
C LEU A 67 -14.19 -10.39 6.91
N VAL A 68 -13.26 -9.88 6.11
CA VAL A 68 -12.03 -9.28 6.64
C VAL A 68 -11.96 -7.82 6.20
N GLU A 69 -12.14 -6.91 7.15
CA GLU A 69 -11.84 -5.49 6.93
C GLU A 69 -10.34 -5.27 7.14
N VAL A 70 -9.67 -4.63 6.18
CA VAL A 70 -8.22 -4.46 6.22
C VAL A 70 -7.87 -2.97 6.18
N VAL A 71 -7.03 -2.54 7.12
CA VAL A 71 -6.28 -1.29 7.00
C VAL A 71 -4.81 -1.67 6.76
N PRO A 72 -4.34 -1.64 5.49
CA PRO A 72 -3.02 -2.15 5.15
C PRO A 72 -1.89 -1.29 5.72
N VAL A 73 -2.12 0.01 5.92
CA VAL A 73 -1.18 0.88 6.62
C VAL A 73 -1.92 1.96 7.42
N LEU A 74 -1.78 1.92 8.75
CA LEU A 74 -2.39 2.89 9.66
C LEU A 74 -1.68 4.25 9.61
N ASN A 75 -0.35 4.25 9.53
CA ASN A 75 0.47 5.47 9.52
C ASN A 75 1.15 5.69 8.16
N LYS A 76 0.33 5.89 7.11
CA LYS A 76 0.79 6.10 5.73
C LYS A 76 1.83 7.23 5.60
N PRO A 77 1.69 8.40 6.25
CA PRO A 77 2.71 9.45 6.20
C PRO A 77 4.08 8.97 6.66
N SER A 78 4.12 8.21 7.76
CA SER A 78 5.37 7.67 8.32
C SER A 78 5.96 6.56 7.44
N MET A 79 5.11 5.68 6.87
CA MET A 79 5.54 4.66 5.90
C MET A 79 6.24 5.28 4.68
N LEU A 80 5.65 6.33 4.12
CA LEU A 80 6.21 7.02 2.96
C LEU A 80 7.58 7.65 3.27
N ARG A 81 7.88 7.97 4.53
CA ARG A 81 9.18 8.50 4.97
C ARG A 81 10.11 7.45 5.59
N ASN A 82 9.75 6.17 5.61
CA ASN A 82 10.49 5.10 6.29
C ASN A 82 10.79 5.45 7.75
N HIS A 83 9.80 6.00 8.43
CA HIS A 83 9.94 6.51 9.79
C HIS A 83 9.00 5.76 10.72
N ARG A 84 9.41 5.51 11.97
CA ARG A 84 8.58 4.84 12.98
C ARG A 84 7.25 5.55 13.19
N GLY A 85 7.26 6.84 13.54
CA GLY A 85 6.05 7.65 13.65
C GLY A 85 6.38 9.15 13.60
N LEU A 86 5.94 9.84 12.55
CA LEU A 86 6.27 11.27 12.32
C LEU A 86 5.66 12.20 13.36
N TYR A 87 4.56 11.77 13.99
CA TYR A 87 3.82 12.55 14.98
C TYR A 87 3.84 11.87 16.37
N GLY A 88 4.86 11.04 16.63
CA GLY A 88 4.99 10.25 17.86
C GLY A 88 4.59 8.78 17.66
N ASP A 89 4.57 8.02 18.75
CA ASP A 89 4.15 6.61 18.72
C ASP A 89 2.63 6.50 18.68
N MET A 90 2.08 6.26 17.47
CA MET A 90 0.64 6.14 17.26
C MET A 90 0.03 5.02 18.12
N ASN A 91 0.78 3.95 18.44
CA ASN A 91 0.30 2.86 19.31
C ASN A 91 0.35 3.19 20.82
N ARG A 92 0.51 4.47 21.17
CA ARG A 92 0.36 5.01 22.54
C ARG A 92 -0.73 6.06 22.65
N LYS A 93 -1.60 6.14 21.64
CA LYS A 93 -2.62 7.19 21.51
C LYS A 93 -4.07 6.69 21.68
N PHE A 94 -4.27 5.45 22.13
CA PHE A 94 -5.61 4.85 22.25
C PHE A 94 -6.29 5.08 23.60
N ALA A 95 -5.58 5.63 24.59
CA ALA A 95 -6.15 6.09 25.86
C ALA A 95 -6.51 7.58 25.80
N ALA A 96 -6.05 8.38 26.78
CA ALA A 96 -6.16 9.83 26.75
C ALA A 96 -5.28 10.41 25.61
N LEU A 97 -5.85 11.31 24.83
CA LEU A 97 -5.18 11.96 23.70
C LEU A 97 -5.67 13.41 23.59
N ASP A 98 -4.72 14.35 23.42
CA ASP A 98 -5.04 15.75 23.18
C ASP A 98 -5.76 15.90 21.83
N LYS A 99 -6.83 16.70 21.80
CA LYS A 99 -7.59 16.99 20.57
C LYS A 99 -6.76 17.72 19.51
N ASN A 100 -5.67 18.38 19.92
CA ASN A 100 -4.72 19.05 19.04
C ASN A 100 -3.61 18.14 18.53
N ASP A 101 -3.55 16.87 18.96
CA ASP A 101 -2.61 15.91 18.39
C ASP A 101 -2.88 15.75 16.88
N PRO A 102 -1.86 15.85 16.00
CA PRO A 102 -2.06 15.74 14.55
C PRO A 102 -2.72 14.42 14.11
N GLU A 103 -2.55 13.34 14.88
CA GLU A 103 -3.14 12.03 14.61
C GLU A 103 -4.47 11.83 15.32
N TYR A 104 -5.00 12.81 16.08
CA TYR A 104 -6.29 12.67 16.78
C TYR A 104 -7.44 12.23 15.86
N PRO A 105 -7.66 12.84 14.67
CA PRO A 105 -8.72 12.41 13.76
C PRO A 105 -8.55 10.95 13.29
N THR A 106 -7.32 10.59 12.92
CA THR A 106 -6.95 9.23 12.50
C THR A 106 -7.19 8.23 13.64
N ILE A 107 -6.82 8.55 14.88
CA ILE A 107 -7.09 7.69 16.04
C ILE A 107 -8.59 7.49 16.27
N GLN A 108 -9.42 8.54 16.12
CA GLN A 108 -10.87 8.38 16.25
C GLN A 108 -11.44 7.46 15.17
N GLU A 109 -10.96 7.58 13.93
CA GLU A 109 -11.37 6.71 12.83
C GLU A 109 -11.00 5.23 13.11
N ILE A 110 -9.78 4.95 13.57
CA ILE A 110 -9.35 3.58 13.97
C ILE A 110 -10.25 3.05 15.09
N LYS A 111 -10.50 3.88 16.11
CA LYS A 111 -11.38 3.52 17.24
C LYS A 111 -12.79 3.18 16.76
N SER A 112 -13.34 3.98 15.84
CA SER A 112 -14.65 3.73 15.24
C SER A 112 -14.69 2.42 14.45
N LEU A 113 -13.65 2.09 13.68
CA LEU A 113 -13.55 0.80 12.97
C LEU A 113 -13.55 -0.37 13.96
N ILE A 114 -12.71 -0.30 15.00
CA ILE A 114 -12.63 -1.34 16.04
C ILE A 114 -13.95 -1.51 16.79
N ALA A 115 -14.64 -0.41 17.10
CA ALA A 115 -15.87 -0.42 17.88
C ALA A 115 -17.13 -0.79 17.07
N LYS A 116 -17.02 -0.99 15.75
CA LYS A 116 -18.15 -1.42 14.90
C LYS A 116 -18.83 -2.65 15.51
N PRO A 117 -20.17 -2.68 15.60
CA PRO A 117 -20.89 -3.84 16.13
C PRO A 117 -20.64 -5.13 15.35
N THR A 118 -20.36 -5.03 14.05
CA THR A 118 -20.12 -6.15 13.14
C THR A 118 -18.76 -6.83 13.35
N ILE A 119 -17.73 -6.11 13.82
CA ILE A 119 -16.39 -6.66 14.03
C ILE A 119 -16.40 -7.60 15.24
N ASP A 120 -15.91 -8.82 15.07
CA ASP A 120 -15.83 -9.82 16.12
C ASP A 120 -14.42 -9.90 16.73
N ALA A 121 -13.40 -9.82 15.88
CA ALA A 121 -12.00 -9.94 16.25
C ALA A 121 -11.12 -8.87 15.58
N VAL A 122 -9.97 -8.58 16.21
CA VAL A 122 -8.95 -7.63 15.71
C VAL A 122 -7.59 -8.32 15.72
N LEU A 123 -6.86 -8.25 14.60
CA LEU A 123 -5.46 -8.68 14.50
C LEU A 123 -4.58 -7.50 14.09
N HIS A 124 -3.56 -7.21 14.90
CA HIS A 124 -2.65 -6.09 14.69
C HIS A 124 -1.21 -6.56 14.41
N LEU A 125 -0.67 -6.24 13.23
CA LEU A 125 0.63 -6.72 12.79
C LEU A 125 1.74 -5.69 13.04
N HIS A 126 2.87 -6.15 13.61
CA HIS A 126 4.06 -5.35 13.93
C HIS A 126 5.34 -6.06 13.49
N ASP A 127 6.44 -5.31 13.40
CA ASP A 127 7.78 -5.92 13.35
C ASP A 127 8.53 -5.57 14.64
N GLY A 128 9.07 -6.55 15.36
CA GLY A 128 9.73 -6.35 16.65
C GLY A 128 11.21 -6.70 16.63
N GLY A 129 12.07 -5.93 17.30
CA GLY A 129 13.50 -6.26 17.38
C GLY A 129 13.79 -7.55 18.16
N GLY A 130 14.88 -8.25 17.82
CA GLY A 130 15.30 -9.51 18.45
C GLY A 130 14.26 -10.64 18.31
N TYR A 131 14.33 -11.61 19.22
CA TYR A 131 13.38 -12.71 19.34
C TYR A 131 12.90 -12.80 20.78
N TYR A 132 11.59 -12.73 20.99
CA TYR A 132 11.02 -12.86 22.32
C TYR A 132 11.30 -14.25 22.88
N ARG A 133 11.75 -14.29 24.14
CA ARG A 133 11.83 -15.49 24.95
C ARG A 133 11.27 -15.18 26.34
N PRO A 134 10.53 -16.10 26.97
CA PRO A 134 9.97 -15.87 28.30
C PRO A 134 11.05 -15.77 29.39
N ILE A 135 12.24 -16.32 29.12
CA ILE A 135 13.42 -16.26 30.00
C ILE A 135 14.56 -15.57 29.24
N TYR A 136 15.35 -14.77 29.95
CA TYR A 136 16.52 -14.12 29.38
C TYR A 136 17.56 -15.16 28.96
N VAL A 137 18.04 -15.07 27.71
CA VAL A 137 19.18 -15.83 27.19
C VAL A 137 20.33 -14.86 26.90
N ASP A 138 20.07 -13.85 26.06
CA ASP A 138 21.05 -12.82 25.72
C ASP A 138 20.36 -11.51 25.27
N ALA A 139 21.13 -10.56 24.73
CA ALA A 139 20.62 -9.27 24.27
C ALA A 139 19.60 -9.39 23.11
N MET A 140 19.65 -10.45 22.30
CA MET A 140 18.77 -10.71 21.17
C MET A 140 17.60 -11.65 21.53
N LEU A 141 17.76 -12.52 22.53
CA LEU A 141 16.79 -13.52 22.97
C LEU A 141 16.40 -13.26 24.44
N ASN A 142 15.36 -12.46 24.68
CA ASN A 142 14.92 -12.14 26.05
C ASN A 142 13.49 -11.59 26.13
N PRO A 143 12.91 -11.45 27.36
CA PRO A 143 11.51 -11.03 27.53
C PRO A 143 11.18 -9.61 27.06
N LYS A 144 12.19 -8.73 26.94
CA LYS A 144 12.01 -7.35 26.47
C LYS A 144 11.97 -7.26 24.94
N ARG A 145 12.33 -8.34 24.23
CA ARG A 145 12.17 -8.43 22.79
C ARG A 145 10.73 -8.77 22.43
N TRP A 146 10.44 -8.56 21.15
CA TRP A 146 9.10 -8.72 20.62
C TRP A 146 9.05 -9.51 19.31
N GLY A 147 10.18 -9.74 18.65
CA GLY A 147 10.16 -10.53 17.42
C GLY A 147 9.72 -11.97 17.66
N ASN A 148 8.92 -12.48 16.73
CA ASN A 148 8.36 -13.83 16.71
C ASN A 148 7.60 -14.17 18.00
N CYS A 149 6.64 -13.33 18.37
CA CYS A 149 5.63 -13.70 19.35
C CYS A 149 4.22 -13.32 18.89
N PHE A 150 3.25 -14.04 19.45
CA PHE A 150 1.83 -13.76 19.30
C PHE A 150 1.30 -13.27 20.65
N ILE A 151 0.63 -12.13 20.65
CA ILE A 151 0.42 -11.31 21.83
C ILE A 151 -1.08 -11.18 22.13
N ILE A 152 -1.41 -11.31 23.41
CA ILE A 152 -2.74 -11.03 23.98
C ILE A 152 -2.60 -10.11 25.20
N ASP A 153 -3.60 -9.29 25.45
CA ASP A 153 -3.63 -8.40 26.62
C ASP A 153 -4.02 -9.11 27.92
N GLN A 154 -4.78 -10.20 27.80
CA GLN A 154 -5.31 -11.02 28.90
C GLN A 154 -5.84 -12.35 28.33
N ASP A 155 -6.02 -13.37 29.18
CA ASP A 155 -6.43 -14.71 28.72
C ASP A 155 -7.87 -14.76 28.19
N GLU A 156 -8.78 -13.99 28.79
CA GLU A 156 -10.20 -13.98 28.43
C GLU A 156 -10.80 -12.58 28.35
N VAL A 157 -11.75 -12.39 27.42
CA VAL A 157 -12.54 -11.15 27.26
C VAL A 157 -14.03 -11.47 27.46
N LYS A 158 -14.52 -11.27 28.68
CA LYS A 158 -15.94 -11.51 29.00
C LYS A 158 -16.84 -10.61 28.15
N GLY A 159 -17.78 -11.24 27.44
CA GLY A 159 -18.75 -10.56 26.59
C GLY A 159 -18.32 -10.38 25.13
N ALA A 160 -17.10 -10.77 24.75
CA ALA A 160 -16.74 -10.93 23.35
C ALA A 160 -17.41 -12.19 22.76
N LYS A 161 -17.58 -12.22 21.43
CA LYS A 161 -18.10 -13.40 20.73
C LYS A 161 -17.17 -14.62 20.85
N PHE A 162 -15.86 -14.36 20.89
CA PHE A 162 -14.82 -15.38 21.11
C PHE A 162 -14.00 -15.01 22.36
N PRO A 163 -14.51 -15.30 23.57
CA PRO A 163 -13.92 -14.77 24.79
C PRO A 163 -12.57 -15.39 25.16
N ASN A 164 -12.26 -16.62 24.73
CA ASN A 164 -11.05 -17.35 25.13
C ASN A 164 -9.85 -17.00 24.22
N LEU A 165 -9.15 -15.90 24.52
CA LEU A 165 -8.01 -15.45 23.72
C LEU A 165 -6.81 -16.39 23.86
N LEU A 166 -6.60 -16.95 25.04
CA LEU A 166 -5.50 -17.87 25.30
C LEU A 166 -5.55 -19.10 24.38
N ALA A 167 -6.72 -19.72 24.23
CA ALA A 167 -6.90 -20.86 23.33
C ALA A 167 -6.66 -20.48 21.86
N PHE A 168 -7.24 -19.37 21.41
CA PHE A 168 -7.04 -18.87 20.04
C PHE A 168 -5.57 -18.58 19.75
N ALA A 169 -4.87 -17.95 20.70
CA ALA A 169 -3.46 -17.63 20.59
C ALA A 169 -2.59 -18.89 20.54
N ASN A 170 -2.80 -19.84 21.45
CA ASN A 170 -2.02 -21.08 21.48
C ASN A 170 -2.18 -21.90 20.19
N ASN A 171 -3.41 -22.06 19.70
CA ASN A 171 -3.66 -22.80 18.46
C ASN A 171 -3.09 -22.08 17.23
N THR A 172 -3.11 -20.73 17.23
CA THR A 172 -2.48 -19.93 16.17
C THR A 172 -0.96 -20.09 16.20
N ILE A 173 -0.34 -20.05 17.39
CA ILE A 173 1.10 -20.29 17.58
C ILE A 173 1.48 -21.69 17.11
N GLU A 174 0.70 -22.72 17.46
CA GLU A 174 0.94 -24.10 16.99
C GLU A 174 0.90 -24.18 15.46
N SER A 175 -0.08 -23.53 14.83
CA SER A 175 -0.16 -23.43 13.37
C SER A 175 1.08 -22.74 12.77
N ILE A 176 1.58 -21.67 13.37
CA ILE A 176 2.79 -20.98 12.90
C ILE A 176 4.03 -21.88 13.07
N ASN A 177 4.16 -22.52 14.25
CA ASN A 177 5.32 -23.35 14.61
C ASN A 177 5.39 -24.65 13.79
N ALA A 178 4.31 -25.09 13.17
CA ALA A 178 4.33 -26.18 12.19
C ALA A 178 5.08 -25.82 10.89
N HIS A 179 5.41 -24.54 10.70
CA HIS A 179 5.99 -24.00 9.46
C HIS A 179 7.26 -23.16 9.69
N LEU A 180 8.01 -23.42 10.77
CA LEU A 180 9.25 -22.71 11.05
C LEU A 180 10.28 -22.87 9.92
N LEU A 181 10.91 -21.76 9.52
CA LEU A 181 12.02 -21.80 8.57
C LEU A 181 13.32 -22.18 9.28
N HIS A 182 13.51 -21.72 10.52
CA HIS A 182 14.61 -22.10 11.40
C HIS A 182 14.15 -22.19 12.86
N PRO A 183 14.69 -23.09 13.70
CA PRO A 183 14.25 -23.25 15.09
C PRO A 183 14.31 -21.98 15.96
N ILE A 184 15.28 -21.08 15.73
CA ILE A 184 15.36 -19.80 16.47
C ILE A 184 14.12 -18.91 16.27
N GLU A 185 13.38 -19.14 15.18
CA GLU A 185 12.23 -18.36 14.75
C GLU A 185 10.93 -18.85 15.39
N GLU A 186 11.00 -19.82 16.32
CA GLU A 186 9.87 -20.33 17.08
C GLU A 186 9.05 -19.21 17.73
N TYR A 187 7.74 -19.26 17.48
CA TYR A 187 6.75 -18.36 18.04
C TYR A 187 6.38 -18.77 19.45
N HIS A 188 6.26 -17.75 20.31
CA HIS A 188 5.87 -17.91 21.70
C HIS A 188 4.67 -17.02 22.01
N LEU A 189 3.88 -17.42 22.99
CA LEU A 189 2.82 -16.57 23.55
C LEU A 189 3.46 -15.47 24.40
N LYS A 190 3.01 -14.23 24.22
CA LYS A 190 3.29 -13.13 25.14
C LYS A 190 1.97 -12.55 25.65
N ASN A 191 1.55 -12.97 26.85
CA ASN A 191 0.45 -12.31 27.55
C ASN A 191 1.02 -11.12 28.33
N THR A 192 0.58 -9.90 28.01
CA THR A 192 1.08 -8.68 28.67
C THR A 192 0.38 -8.38 29.99
N HIS A 193 -0.71 -9.09 30.31
CA HIS A 193 -1.52 -8.85 31.49
C HIS A 193 -1.87 -7.36 31.66
N THR A 194 -2.26 -6.70 30.57
CA THR A 194 -2.26 -5.23 30.42
C THR A 194 -3.06 -4.52 31.51
N ALA A 195 -4.22 -5.06 31.89
CA ALA A 195 -5.07 -4.49 32.93
C ALA A 195 -4.43 -4.52 34.34
N GLN A 196 -3.40 -5.35 34.56
CA GLN A 196 -2.74 -5.53 35.86
C GLN A 196 -1.60 -4.52 36.12
N GLY A 197 -1.31 -3.63 35.18
CA GLY A 197 -0.36 -2.52 35.43
C GLY A 197 0.61 -2.18 34.29
N ASP A 198 0.49 -2.78 33.10
CA ASP A 198 1.30 -2.37 31.95
C ASP A 198 0.79 -1.04 31.37
N THR A 199 1.29 0.05 31.94
CA THR A 199 0.85 1.42 31.58
C THR A 199 1.15 1.80 30.12
N GLU A 200 2.08 1.11 29.45
CA GLU A 200 2.39 1.35 28.05
C GLU A 200 1.39 0.62 27.15
N MET A 201 1.07 -0.64 27.45
CA MET A 201 0.06 -1.41 26.72
C MET A 201 -1.37 -0.90 26.98
N GLN A 202 -1.64 -0.29 28.13
CA GLN A 202 -2.92 0.36 28.42
C GLN A 202 -3.27 1.49 27.44
N LYS A 203 -2.26 2.06 26.76
CA LYS A 203 -2.42 3.11 25.74
C LYS A 203 -2.49 2.56 24.31
N ALA A 204 -2.39 1.24 24.13
CA ALA A 204 -2.26 0.59 22.85
C ALA A 204 -3.60 0.16 22.23
N LEU A 205 -3.54 -0.14 20.94
CA LEU A 205 -4.70 -0.45 20.10
C LEU A 205 -5.47 -1.69 20.58
N THR A 206 -4.78 -2.80 20.87
CA THR A 206 -5.45 -4.06 21.24
C THR A 206 -6.17 -3.92 22.57
N PHE A 207 -5.58 -3.24 23.56
CA PHE A 207 -6.27 -2.97 24.82
C PHE A 207 -7.52 -2.09 24.65
N TYR A 208 -7.51 -1.11 23.73
CA TYR A 208 -8.74 -0.40 23.38
C TYR A 208 -9.81 -1.34 22.81
N ALA A 209 -9.44 -2.27 21.92
CA ALA A 209 -10.35 -3.25 21.34
C ALA A 209 -10.94 -4.22 22.39
N ILE A 210 -10.13 -4.69 23.33
CA ILE A 210 -10.59 -5.51 24.48
C ILE A 210 -11.68 -4.77 25.27
N ASN A 211 -11.50 -3.48 25.52
CA ASN A 211 -12.49 -2.64 26.20
C ASN A 211 -13.78 -2.42 25.39
N GLN A 212 -13.75 -2.65 24.06
CA GLN A 212 -14.94 -2.71 23.20
C GLN A 212 -15.53 -4.13 23.08
N LYS A 213 -15.08 -5.06 23.94
CA LYS A 213 -15.48 -6.48 23.93
C LYS A 213 -15.19 -7.18 22.60
N LYS A 214 -14.06 -6.86 21.96
CA LYS A 214 -13.54 -7.54 20.78
C LYS A 214 -12.46 -8.53 21.17
N SER A 215 -12.37 -9.64 20.45
CA SER A 215 -11.25 -10.58 20.61
C SER A 215 -10.03 -9.98 19.91
N ALA A 216 -9.03 -9.52 20.65
CA ALA A 216 -7.92 -8.75 20.09
C ALA A 216 -6.57 -9.46 20.26
N PHE A 217 -5.79 -9.46 19.18
CA PHE A 217 -4.50 -10.12 19.09
C PHE A 217 -3.49 -9.19 18.40
N ALA A 218 -2.21 -9.34 18.73
CA ALA A 218 -1.14 -8.81 17.91
C ALA A 218 -0.17 -9.91 17.48
N ASN A 219 0.39 -9.77 16.30
CA ASN A 219 1.46 -10.63 15.80
C ASN A 219 2.68 -9.76 15.52
N GLU A 220 3.83 -10.15 16.04
CA GLU A 220 5.06 -9.38 15.87
C GLU A 220 6.15 -10.28 15.28
N ALA A 221 6.54 -9.99 14.03
CA ALA A 221 7.60 -10.72 13.34
C ALA A 221 8.96 -10.06 13.61
N SER A 222 10.03 -10.84 13.72
CA SER A 222 11.34 -10.32 14.08
C SER A 222 11.93 -9.39 13.01
N LYS A 223 12.46 -8.22 13.43
CA LYS A 223 13.24 -7.32 12.57
C LYS A 223 14.58 -7.94 12.14
N GLU A 224 15.03 -9.00 12.78
CA GLU A 224 16.24 -9.71 12.37
C GLU A 224 16.01 -10.53 11.07
N LEU A 225 14.76 -10.84 10.75
CA LEU A 225 14.40 -11.59 9.55
C LEU A 225 14.42 -10.70 8.30
N PRO A 226 14.73 -11.26 7.12
CA PRO A 226 14.52 -10.58 5.85
C PRO A 226 13.01 -10.35 5.63
N LEU A 227 12.68 -9.31 4.84
CA LEU A 227 11.29 -8.89 4.63
C LEU A 227 10.36 -10.05 4.22
N ALA A 228 10.79 -10.92 3.30
CA ALA A 228 9.97 -12.04 2.83
C ALA A 228 9.64 -13.02 3.96
N SER A 229 10.57 -13.30 4.87
CA SER A 229 10.33 -14.16 6.03
C SER A 229 9.42 -13.48 7.07
N ARG A 230 9.56 -12.16 7.30
CA ARG A 230 8.60 -11.43 8.16
C ARG A 230 7.18 -11.51 7.61
N VAL A 231 7.03 -11.27 6.31
CA VAL A 231 5.73 -11.34 5.63
C VAL A 231 5.17 -12.76 5.66
N PHE A 232 6.02 -13.78 5.45
CA PHE A 232 5.64 -15.17 5.58
C PHE A 232 5.03 -15.46 6.97
N TYR A 233 5.71 -15.07 8.05
CA TYR A 233 5.20 -15.30 9.40
C TYR A 233 3.93 -14.50 9.73
N HIS A 234 3.81 -13.28 9.24
CA HIS A 234 2.57 -12.52 9.34
C HIS A 234 1.40 -13.20 8.63
N LEU A 235 1.64 -13.74 7.43
CA LEU A 235 0.62 -14.51 6.70
C LEU A 235 0.27 -15.82 7.42
N GLN A 236 1.25 -16.53 8.00
CA GLN A 236 0.98 -17.71 8.84
C GLN A 236 0.09 -17.37 10.04
N ALA A 237 0.34 -16.23 10.70
CA ALA A 237 -0.50 -15.77 11.81
C ALA A 237 -1.92 -15.38 11.36
N ILE A 238 -2.05 -14.73 10.20
CA ILE A 238 -3.36 -14.44 9.60
C ILE A 238 -4.11 -15.74 9.30
N GLU A 239 -3.49 -16.69 8.58
CA GLU A 239 -4.12 -17.97 8.22
C GLU A 239 -4.52 -18.77 9.46
N GLY A 240 -3.63 -18.86 10.47
CA GLY A 240 -3.89 -19.53 11.74
C GLY A 240 -5.10 -18.94 12.48
N LEU A 241 -5.17 -17.61 12.58
CA LEU A 241 -6.29 -16.95 13.26
C LEU A 241 -7.60 -17.05 12.46
N LEU A 242 -7.56 -16.94 11.13
CA LEU A 242 -8.75 -17.13 10.28
C LEU A 242 -9.32 -18.54 10.43
N ASN A 243 -8.46 -19.56 10.56
CA ASN A 243 -8.87 -20.93 10.84
C ASN A 243 -9.57 -21.04 12.21
N GLN A 244 -9.02 -20.42 13.26
CA GLN A 244 -9.67 -20.41 14.59
C GLN A 244 -11.04 -19.69 14.56
N LEU A 245 -11.16 -18.63 13.76
CA LEU A 245 -12.41 -17.89 13.57
C LEU A 245 -13.39 -18.62 12.61
N ASN A 246 -13.00 -19.73 12.00
CA ASN A 246 -13.78 -20.40 10.94
C ASN A 246 -14.17 -19.45 9.80
N ILE A 247 -13.27 -18.54 9.41
CA ILE A 247 -13.42 -17.69 8.23
C ILE A 247 -12.72 -18.40 7.06
N PRO A 248 -13.47 -19.11 6.18
CA PRO A 248 -12.86 -19.84 5.09
C PRO A 248 -12.26 -18.89 4.06
N PHE A 249 -11.03 -19.18 3.61
CA PHE A 249 -10.32 -18.37 2.63
C PHE A 249 -9.62 -19.25 1.59
N LYS A 250 -9.17 -18.62 0.51
CA LYS A 250 -8.23 -19.18 -0.48
C LYS A 250 -7.16 -18.16 -0.80
N ARG A 251 -5.99 -18.65 -1.23
CA ARG A 251 -4.91 -17.87 -1.85
C ARG A 251 -4.54 -18.46 -3.21
N ASP A 252 -4.01 -17.64 -4.10
CA ASP A 252 -3.61 -18.02 -5.47
C ASP A 252 -2.13 -18.44 -5.61
N PHE A 253 -1.42 -18.61 -4.50
CA PHE A 253 0.00 -18.96 -4.44
C PHE A 253 0.28 -19.92 -3.30
N GLU A 254 1.44 -20.61 -3.32
CA GLU A 254 1.92 -21.39 -2.16
C GLU A 254 2.62 -20.54 -1.11
N LEU A 255 2.22 -20.66 0.17
CA LEU A 255 2.80 -19.87 1.25
C LEU A 255 4.19 -20.39 1.66
N ASN A 256 5.21 -19.83 1.04
CA ASN A 256 6.63 -20.04 1.38
C ASN A 256 7.43 -18.75 1.09
N PRO A 257 8.64 -18.58 1.66
CA PRO A 257 9.43 -17.35 1.49
C PRO A 257 9.76 -16.98 0.03
N ASN A 258 9.95 -17.97 -0.84
CA ASN A 258 10.27 -17.71 -2.26
C ASN A 258 9.07 -17.12 -3.01
N SER A 259 7.88 -17.73 -2.85
CA SER A 259 6.64 -17.20 -3.41
C SER A 259 6.34 -15.80 -2.85
N VAL A 260 6.47 -15.61 -1.53
CA VAL A 260 6.28 -14.29 -0.89
C VAL A 260 7.26 -13.26 -1.47
N HIS A 261 8.53 -13.60 -1.63
CA HIS A 261 9.51 -12.72 -2.26
C HIS A 261 9.13 -12.37 -3.70
N ALA A 262 8.67 -13.34 -4.49
CA ALA A 262 8.26 -13.13 -5.87
C ALA A 262 7.07 -12.16 -5.95
N LEU A 263 6.04 -12.34 -5.11
CA LEU A 263 4.85 -11.48 -5.08
C LEU A 263 5.17 -10.06 -4.59
N ILE A 264 6.02 -9.90 -3.57
CA ILE A 264 6.49 -8.57 -3.14
C ILE A 264 7.20 -7.86 -4.30
N ASN A 265 7.92 -8.58 -5.14
CA ASN A 265 8.70 -8.01 -6.25
C ASN A 265 8.06 -8.25 -7.63
N ASP A 266 6.74 -8.43 -7.67
CA ASP A 266 5.99 -8.73 -8.89
C ASP A 266 6.12 -7.59 -9.91
N LYS A 267 6.55 -7.95 -11.12
CA LYS A 267 6.75 -7.02 -12.24
C LYS A 267 5.44 -6.54 -12.85
N SER A 268 4.32 -7.19 -12.55
CA SER A 268 2.98 -6.77 -12.95
C SER A 268 2.46 -5.57 -12.16
N LEU A 269 3.09 -5.23 -11.04
CA LEU A 269 2.71 -4.10 -10.20
C LEU A 269 2.91 -2.75 -10.91
N TRP A 270 1.93 -1.87 -10.81
CA TRP A 270 1.92 -0.58 -11.50
C TRP A 270 1.41 0.56 -10.60
N ALA A 271 1.76 1.80 -10.95
CA ALA A 271 1.17 3.02 -10.42
C ALA A 271 0.65 3.91 -11.55
N LYS A 272 -0.54 4.48 -11.37
CA LYS A 272 -1.13 5.51 -12.22
C LYS A 272 -1.18 6.80 -11.41
N ILE A 273 -0.44 7.82 -11.84
CA ILE A 273 -0.37 9.12 -11.14
C ILE A 273 -1.23 10.12 -11.91
N SER A 274 -2.27 10.67 -11.27
CA SER A 274 -3.23 11.56 -11.93
C SER A 274 -3.80 10.91 -13.21
N SER A 275 -3.92 11.66 -14.31
CA SER A 275 -4.37 11.17 -15.61
C SER A 275 -3.28 10.44 -16.42
N LEU A 276 -2.05 10.30 -15.89
CA LEU A 276 -0.93 9.71 -16.63
C LEU A 276 -1.14 8.21 -16.90
N PRO A 277 -0.37 7.62 -17.83
CA PRO A 277 -0.36 6.18 -18.04
C PRO A 277 0.07 5.38 -16.82
N LYS A 278 -0.38 4.11 -16.77
CA LYS A 278 0.11 3.13 -15.80
C LYS A 278 1.61 2.90 -16.05
N MET A 279 2.43 3.19 -15.03
CA MET A 279 3.86 2.92 -15.04
C MET A 279 4.14 1.66 -14.21
N PRO A 280 5.06 0.78 -14.63
CA PRO A 280 5.48 -0.34 -13.79
C PRO A 280 6.14 0.21 -12.50
N LEU A 281 5.90 -0.43 -11.35
CA LEU A 281 6.63 -0.06 -10.13
C LEU A 281 8.09 -0.49 -10.21
N PHE A 282 8.34 -1.67 -10.76
CA PHE A 282 9.68 -2.25 -10.82
C PHE A 282 10.40 -1.92 -12.13
N ASN A 283 11.73 -1.95 -12.04
CA ASN A 283 12.65 -1.69 -13.14
C ASN A 283 12.57 -0.28 -13.74
N LEU A 284 11.92 0.68 -13.07
CA LEU A 284 12.02 2.09 -13.40
C LEU A 284 13.48 2.57 -13.34
N ARG A 285 13.81 3.56 -14.17
CA ARG A 285 15.05 4.31 -13.96
C ARG A 285 15.02 4.99 -12.58
N PRO A 286 16.17 5.13 -11.88
CA PRO A 286 16.20 5.70 -10.54
C PRO A 286 15.68 7.13 -10.45
N LYS A 287 15.76 7.89 -11.55
CA LYS A 287 15.27 9.25 -11.67
C LYS A 287 14.58 9.46 -13.01
N LEU A 288 13.37 10.03 -12.97
CA LEU A 288 12.61 10.45 -14.16
C LEU A 288 12.61 11.98 -14.21
N ASN A 289 13.28 12.54 -15.23
CA ASN A 289 13.43 13.98 -15.38
C ASN A 289 12.23 14.62 -16.08
N HIS A 290 11.99 15.90 -15.78
CA HIS A 290 10.91 16.71 -16.33
C HIS A 290 9.56 15.97 -16.32
N PHE A 291 9.23 15.35 -15.18
CA PHE A 291 8.05 14.51 -15.06
C PHE A 291 6.82 15.38 -14.77
N PRO A 292 5.81 15.41 -15.65
CA PRO A 292 4.68 16.32 -15.49
C PRO A 292 3.88 15.98 -14.23
N LEU A 293 3.65 16.98 -13.38
CA LEU A 293 2.74 16.90 -12.23
C LEU A 293 1.81 18.12 -12.23
N PRO A 294 0.56 17.98 -11.77
CA PRO A 294 -0.38 19.09 -11.73
C PRO A 294 0.16 20.22 -10.84
N HIS A 295 0.17 21.44 -11.36
CA HIS A 295 0.54 22.63 -10.59
C HIS A 295 -0.47 22.89 -9.45
N ASN A 296 -0.13 23.76 -8.50
CA ASN A 296 -0.99 24.19 -7.37
C ASN A 296 -1.66 23.05 -6.57
N THR A 297 -1.16 21.82 -6.67
CA THR A 297 -1.68 20.63 -5.99
C THR A 297 -0.63 20.15 -4.99
N LYS A 298 -1.00 19.97 -3.72
CA LYS A 298 -0.06 19.39 -2.74
C LYS A 298 0.17 17.91 -3.08
N ILE A 299 1.39 17.41 -2.91
CA ILE A 299 1.73 16.01 -3.25
C ILE A 299 0.76 14.96 -2.67
N PRO A 300 0.32 15.04 -1.40
CA PRO A 300 -0.65 14.07 -0.86
C PRO A 300 -2.05 14.14 -1.50
N GLN A 301 -2.37 15.21 -2.24
CA GLN A 301 -3.64 15.40 -2.93
C GLN A 301 -3.58 14.97 -4.40
N ILE A 302 -2.39 14.64 -4.92
CA ILE A 302 -2.25 14.12 -6.29
C ILE A 302 -2.81 12.69 -6.29
N PRO A 303 -3.84 12.38 -7.10
CA PRO A 303 -4.40 11.04 -7.16
C PRO A 303 -3.34 10.02 -7.58
N ILE A 304 -3.31 8.88 -6.90
CA ILE A 304 -2.47 7.75 -7.26
C ILE A 304 -3.26 6.46 -7.10
N GLU A 305 -3.31 5.67 -8.17
CA GLU A 305 -3.91 4.35 -8.19
C GLU A 305 -2.84 3.30 -8.42
N SER A 306 -3.08 2.08 -7.93
CA SER A 306 -2.16 0.96 -8.04
C SER A 306 -2.93 -0.35 -7.81
N ASN A 307 -2.43 -1.45 -8.35
CA ASN A 307 -2.91 -2.80 -8.01
C ASN A 307 -2.32 -3.35 -6.69
N ALA A 308 -1.41 -2.60 -6.06
CA ALA A 308 -1.00 -2.74 -4.66
C ALA A 308 -1.55 -1.58 -3.80
N TYR A 309 -1.72 -1.82 -2.50
CA TYR A 309 -2.39 -0.93 -1.54
C TYR A 309 -1.43 -0.10 -0.67
N ILE A 310 -0.12 -0.30 -0.83
CA ILE A 310 0.93 0.40 -0.06
C ILE A 310 1.77 1.34 -0.94
N VAL A 311 1.19 1.83 -2.03
CA VAL A 311 1.84 2.80 -2.93
C VAL A 311 1.50 4.23 -2.53
N GLY A 312 2.43 5.16 -2.78
CA GLY A 312 2.17 6.59 -2.60
C GLY A 312 3.30 7.51 -3.05
N LEU A 313 3.03 8.81 -3.00
CA LEU A 313 3.97 9.88 -3.36
C LEU A 313 4.38 10.68 -2.13
N VAL A 314 5.65 11.06 -2.04
CA VAL A 314 6.14 11.93 -0.96
C VAL A 314 7.20 12.90 -1.44
N LYS A 315 7.09 14.16 -1.00
CA LYS A 315 8.09 15.19 -1.30
C LYS A 315 9.39 14.92 -0.54
N ASN A 316 10.51 14.98 -1.26
CA ASN A 316 11.86 14.97 -0.71
C ASN A 316 12.68 16.06 -1.41
N LYS A 317 12.95 17.17 -0.70
CA LYS A 317 13.62 18.35 -1.26
C LYS A 317 12.91 18.82 -2.55
N GLN A 318 13.60 18.80 -3.69
CA GLN A 318 13.09 19.18 -5.01
C GLN A 318 12.51 18.00 -5.81
N GLU A 319 12.57 16.78 -5.26
CA GLU A 319 12.08 15.56 -5.90
C GLU A 319 10.76 15.12 -5.27
N VAL A 320 10.00 14.31 -6.01
CA VAL A 320 8.86 13.56 -5.50
C VAL A 320 9.20 12.08 -5.62
N PHE A 321 9.17 11.35 -4.50
CA PHE A 321 9.47 9.93 -4.49
C PHE A 321 8.19 9.13 -4.75
N LEU A 322 8.27 8.18 -5.67
CA LEU A 322 7.31 7.09 -5.78
C LEU A 322 7.73 5.96 -4.83
N LYS A 323 6.86 5.64 -3.88
CA LYS A 323 7.09 4.63 -2.83
C LYS A 323 6.17 3.43 -3.02
N TYR A 324 6.71 2.25 -2.72
CA TYR A 324 5.96 1.01 -2.53
C TYR A 324 6.37 0.42 -1.18
N GLY A 325 5.52 0.61 -0.17
CA GLY A 325 5.93 0.48 1.21
C GLY A 325 7.12 1.40 1.52
N ASN A 326 8.18 0.83 2.08
CA ASN A 326 9.43 1.55 2.31
C ASN A 326 10.38 1.57 1.10
N LYS A 327 10.10 0.82 0.03
CA LYS A 327 10.96 0.78 -1.17
C LYS A 327 10.81 2.08 -1.95
N LEU A 328 11.94 2.65 -2.36
CA LEU A 328 11.99 3.78 -3.29
C LEU A 328 11.99 3.22 -4.72
N MET A 329 10.93 3.49 -5.48
CA MET A 329 10.78 2.96 -6.83
C MET A 329 11.45 3.87 -7.86
N THR A 330 11.19 5.18 -7.76
CA THR A 330 11.87 6.19 -8.57
C THR A 330 11.78 7.58 -7.93
N ARG A 331 12.66 8.48 -8.36
CA ARG A 331 12.65 9.92 -8.04
C ARG A 331 12.10 10.69 -9.22
N LEU A 332 10.93 11.28 -9.07
CA LEU A 332 10.37 12.18 -10.06
C LEU A 332 11.03 13.55 -9.86
N SER A 333 11.70 14.07 -10.88
CA SER A 333 12.06 15.49 -10.95
C SER A 333 10.88 16.21 -11.59
N PRO A 334 10.03 16.86 -10.78
CA PRO A 334 8.73 17.31 -11.24
C PRO A 334 8.86 18.50 -12.21
N PHE A 335 8.05 18.49 -13.25
CA PHE A 335 7.71 19.64 -14.06
C PHE A 335 6.26 20.02 -13.72
N TYR A 336 6.09 21.00 -12.85
CA TYR A 336 4.75 21.44 -12.44
C TYR A 336 4.12 22.26 -13.56
N ILE A 337 2.96 21.83 -14.04
CA ILE A 337 2.29 22.40 -15.20
C ILE A 337 0.76 22.26 -15.05
N GLU A 338 0.01 23.10 -15.76
CA GLU A 338 -1.44 22.94 -15.88
C GLU A 338 -1.78 21.65 -16.62
N PHE A 339 -2.75 20.89 -16.13
CA PHE A 339 -3.26 19.70 -16.81
C PHE A 339 -4.56 20.08 -17.52
N ASP A 340 -4.52 20.16 -18.84
CA ASP A 340 -5.68 20.40 -19.70
C ASP A 340 -6.30 19.03 -20.07
N PRO A 341 -7.51 18.70 -19.59
CA PRO A 341 -8.14 17.40 -19.84
C PRO A 341 -8.84 17.31 -21.21
N SER A 342 -8.75 18.32 -22.08
CA SER A 342 -9.52 18.38 -23.33
C SER A 342 -9.11 17.37 -24.41
N LEU A 343 -7.92 16.77 -24.31
CA LEU A 343 -7.45 15.75 -25.26
C LEU A 343 -7.74 14.34 -24.70
N GLU A 344 -8.69 13.63 -25.30
CA GLU A 344 -9.08 12.29 -24.87
C GLU A 344 -8.31 11.18 -25.59
N GLU A 345 -8.06 11.35 -26.88
CA GLU A 345 -7.40 10.36 -27.74
C GLU A 345 -6.58 11.02 -28.85
N VAL A 346 -5.60 10.29 -29.35
CA VAL A 346 -4.68 10.73 -30.42
C VAL A 346 -4.67 9.68 -31.51
N LYS A 347 -4.85 10.11 -32.77
CA LYS A 347 -4.72 9.21 -33.91
C LYS A 347 -3.25 8.85 -34.12
N MET A 348 -2.93 7.56 -34.03
CA MET A 348 -1.58 7.04 -34.26
C MET A 348 -1.64 5.88 -35.25
N GLN A 349 -0.66 5.82 -36.16
CA GLN A 349 -0.37 4.62 -36.91
C GLN A 349 0.60 3.78 -36.11
N ILE A 350 0.20 2.59 -35.67
CA ILE A 350 1.04 1.63 -34.94
C ILE A 350 1.24 0.41 -35.83
N ASP A 351 2.49 0.08 -36.16
CA ASP A 351 2.84 -1.07 -37.01
C ASP A 351 1.99 -1.13 -38.30
N ASN A 352 1.93 0.00 -39.01
CA ASN A 352 1.18 0.22 -40.26
C ASN A 352 -0.36 0.20 -40.13
N LYS A 353 -0.91 0.22 -38.91
CA LYS A 353 -2.35 0.31 -38.67
C LYS A 353 -2.73 1.58 -37.92
N ASP A 354 -3.58 2.39 -38.53
CA ASP A 354 -4.20 3.54 -37.86
C ASP A 354 -5.16 3.10 -36.75
N GLN A 355 -5.05 3.74 -35.59
CA GLN A 355 -5.96 3.57 -34.47
C GLN A 355 -6.00 4.82 -33.59
N MET A 356 -7.11 5.00 -32.87
CA MET A 356 -7.23 6.02 -31.83
C MET A 356 -6.63 5.48 -30.53
N VAL A 357 -5.62 6.17 -30.00
CA VAL A 357 -4.94 5.80 -28.77
C VAL A 357 -5.35 6.77 -27.68
N LYS A 358 -5.96 6.25 -26.61
CA LYS A 358 -6.43 7.06 -25.48
C LYS A 358 -5.25 7.71 -24.74
N ILE A 359 -5.41 8.98 -24.35
CA ILE A 359 -4.50 9.62 -23.40
C ILE A 359 -4.50 8.85 -22.08
N GLY A 360 -3.33 8.74 -21.45
CA GLY A 360 -3.18 7.96 -20.21
C GLY A 360 -3.12 6.44 -20.43
N SER A 361 -2.85 5.99 -21.65
CA SER A 361 -2.68 4.56 -21.99
C SER A 361 -1.22 4.19 -22.31
N VAL A 362 -0.98 2.87 -22.38
CA VAL A 362 0.26 2.27 -22.87
C VAL A 362 -0.08 1.54 -24.16
N VAL A 363 0.69 1.79 -25.23
CA VAL A 363 0.54 1.10 -26.51
C VAL A 363 1.79 0.29 -26.81
N GLU A 364 1.61 -0.96 -27.25
CA GLU A 364 2.70 -1.84 -27.65
C GLU A 364 3.06 -1.61 -29.12
N VAL A 365 4.35 -1.60 -29.43
CA VAL A 365 4.89 -1.32 -30.77
C VAL A 365 5.96 -2.37 -31.11
N LYS A 366 5.82 -3.06 -32.25
CA LYS A 366 6.81 -4.05 -32.70
C LYS A 366 7.87 -3.43 -33.60
N GLU A 367 7.45 -2.59 -34.53
CA GLU A 367 8.31 -2.06 -35.58
C GLU A 367 8.42 -0.54 -35.52
N SER A 368 7.27 0.15 -35.57
CA SER A 368 7.23 1.61 -35.71
C SER A 368 5.90 2.22 -35.30
N PHE A 369 5.94 3.51 -35.00
CA PHE A 369 4.73 4.31 -34.86
C PHE A 369 4.87 5.66 -35.57
N TYR A 370 3.72 6.25 -35.91
CA TYR A 370 3.59 7.60 -36.46
C TYR A 370 2.43 8.30 -35.78
N ILE A 371 2.60 9.57 -35.42
CA ILE A 371 1.60 10.39 -34.74
C ILE A 371 1.05 11.38 -35.77
N HIS A 372 -0.25 11.33 -36.02
CA HIS A 372 -0.90 12.28 -36.94
C HIS A 372 -0.84 13.69 -36.36
N ALA A 373 -0.61 14.67 -37.23
CA ALA A 373 -0.59 16.08 -36.82
C ALA A 373 -1.96 16.51 -36.28
N MET A 374 -1.95 17.40 -35.29
CA MET A 374 -3.14 17.91 -34.62
C MET A 374 -3.05 19.43 -34.55
N ASP A 375 -4.18 20.10 -34.80
CA ASP A 375 -4.25 21.55 -34.66
C ASP A 375 -4.06 21.95 -33.19
N ASN A 376 -3.17 22.93 -32.96
CA ASN A 376 -2.90 23.51 -31.63
C ASN A 376 -2.31 22.55 -30.57
N ILE A 377 -1.96 21.32 -30.93
CA ILE A 377 -1.29 20.36 -30.04
C ILE A 377 0.11 20.07 -30.59
N ARG A 378 1.15 20.33 -29.79
CA ARG A 378 2.50 19.83 -30.09
C ARG A 378 2.75 18.51 -29.38
N THR A 379 3.52 17.66 -30.03
CA THR A 379 3.92 16.35 -29.51
C THR A 379 5.42 16.32 -29.23
N ASN A 380 5.81 15.82 -28.06
CA ASN A 380 7.20 15.61 -27.69
C ASN A 380 7.42 14.14 -27.33
N VAL A 381 8.20 13.43 -28.14
CA VAL A 381 8.55 12.02 -27.98
C VAL A 381 9.88 11.96 -27.21
N ILE A 382 9.79 11.72 -25.91
CA ILE A 382 10.94 11.80 -25.01
C ILE A 382 11.98 10.72 -25.35
N GLY A 383 13.13 11.16 -25.83
CA GLY A 383 14.23 10.30 -26.29
C GLY A 383 14.39 10.24 -27.80
N PHE A 384 13.47 10.85 -28.56
CA PHE A 384 13.62 11.15 -29.97
C PHE A 384 13.92 12.65 -30.13
N SER A 385 14.61 13.04 -31.21
CA SER A 385 14.93 14.43 -31.51
C SER A 385 15.35 14.57 -32.96
N ILE A 386 14.83 15.59 -33.63
CA ILE A 386 15.12 15.93 -35.03
C ILE A 386 15.96 17.21 -35.11
N SER A 387 15.73 18.12 -34.17
CA SER A 387 16.43 19.38 -34.02
C SER A 387 16.69 19.67 -32.53
N ASN A 388 17.50 20.68 -32.26
CA ASN A 388 17.80 21.14 -30.89
C ASN A 388 16.73 22.13 -30.37
N GLU A 389 15.51 22.09 -30.89
CA GLU A 389 14.43 22.96 -30.43
C GLU A 389 14.00 22.61 -29.00
N SER A 390 13.72 23.64 -28.19
CA SER A 390 13.33 23.48 -26.79
C SER A 390 11.87 23.04 -26.60
N LYS A 391 11.01 23.26 -27.59
CA LYS A 391 9.59 22.88 -27.60
C LYS A 391 9.25 22.21 -28.94
N PRO A 392 9.78 21.00 -29.20
CA PRO A 392 9.58 20.34 -30.49
C PRO A 392 8.11 19.97 -30.71
N ASN A 393 7.75 19.83 -31.98
CA ASN A 393 6.56 19.12 -32.43
C ASN A 393 6.96 17.97 -33.35
N GLU A 394 6.93 16.76 -32.81
CA GLU A 394 7.40 15.53 -33.47
C GLU A 394 6.25 14.68 -34.02
N ALA A 395 5.07 15.28 -34.21
CA ALA A 395 4.05 14.69 -35.07
C ALA A 395 4.51 14.71 -36.54
N GLY A 396 4.03 13.77 -37.35
CA GLY A 396 4.42 13.68 -38.77
C GLY A 396 5.66 12.85 -39.06
N TYR A 397 6.27 12.20 -38.06
CA TYR A 397 7.46 11.36 -38.24
C TYR A 397 7.17 9.89 -37.97
N THR A 398 7.72 9.01 -38.81
CA THR A 398 7.73 7.56 -38.55
C THR A 398 8.92 7.24 -37.65
N ILE A 399 8.64 6.78 -36.44
CA ILE A 399 9.65 6.58 -35.38
C ILE A 399 9.78 5.08 -35.10
N LYS A 400 11.02 4.58 -35.10
CA LYS A 400 11.39 3.19 -34.80
C LYS A 400 12.19 3.13 -33.51
N PHE A 401 12.34 1.92 -32.98
CA PHE A 401 13.12 1.70 -31.76
C PHE A 401 14.55 2.25 -31.85
N LYS A 402 15.21 2.10 -33.01
CA LYS A 402 16.60 2.54 -33.23
C LYS A 402 16.78 4.07 -33.16
N ASP A 403 15.71 4.84 -33.31
CA ASP A 403 15.76 6.30 -33.37
C ASP A 403 15.79 6.93 -31.96
N PHE A 404 15.59 6.11 -30.92
CA PHE A 404 15.59 6.56 -29.53
C PHE A 404 16.97 6.57 -28.89
N GLN A 405 17.29 7.67 -28.22
CA GLN A 405 18.32 7.77 -27.20
C GLN A 405 17.89 7.00 -25.94
N LYS A 406 18.44 5.80 -25.75
CA LYS A 406 18.00 4.83 -24.73
C LYS A 406 17.95 5.35 -23.30
N ARG A 407 18.85 6.27 -22.93
CA ARG A 407 18.91 6.89 -21.60
C ARG A 407 17.62 7.62 -21.17
N PHE A 408 16.74 7.96 -22.11
CA PHE A 408 15.47 8.63 -21.86
C PHE A 408 14.29 7.67 -21.61
N SER A 409 14.50 6.37 -21.74
CA SER A 409 13.48 5.39 -21.39
C SER A 409 13.05 5.53 -19.93
N LEU A 410 11.79 5.20 -19.67
CA LEU A 410 11.19 5.18 -18.34
C LEU A 410 11.73 4.00 -17.50
N ASP A 411 12.04 2.90 -18.17
CA ASP A 411 12.50 1.63 -17.62
C ASP A 411 14.00 1.38 -17.89
N LYS A 412 14.60 0.49 -17.08
CA LYS A 412 15.99 0.05 -17.23
C LYS A 412 16.19 -0.91 -18.40
N GLN A 413 15.14 -1.55 -18.91
CA GLN A 413 15.20 -2.41 -20.10
C GLN A 413 15.17 -1.59 -21.40
N GLU A 414 15.00 -0.27 -21.29
CA GLU A 414 15.10 0.66 -22.40
C GLU A 414 14.02 0.47 -23.46
N ARG A 415 12.83 0.02 -23.05
CA ARG A 415 11.71 -0.32 -23.95
C ARG A 415 10.50 0.59 -23.84
N ILE A 416 10.37 1.35 -22.76
CA ILE A 416 9.20 2.19 -22.49
C ILE A 416 9.60 3.66 -22.61
N TYR A 417 8.93 4.40 -23.50
CA TYR A 417 9.20 5.81 -23.75
C TYR A 417 7.93 6.65 -23.60
N ARG A 418 8.11 7.92 -23.21
CA ARG A 418 7.00 8.85 -22.99
C ARG A 418 6.73 9.64 -24.26
N ILE A 419 5.46 9.77 -24.62
CA ILE A 419 4.97 10.73 -25.60
C ILE A 419 4.13 11.74 -24.82
N GLU A 420 4.54 13.00 -24.82
CA GLU A 420 3.89 14.08 -24.07
C GLU A 420 3.24 15.08 -25.03
N PHE A 421 2.00 15.46 -24.73
CA PHE A 421 1.19 16.36 -25.55
C PHE A 421 0.97 17.69 -24.84
N TYR A 422 1.02 18.78 -25.59
CA TYR A 422 0.93 20.12 -25.02
C TYR A 422 0.08 21.06 -25.89
N LYS A 423 -0.79 21.84 -25.23
CA LYS A 423 -1.66 22.86 -25.83
C LYS A 423 -1.42 24.19 -25.13
N ASN A 424 -1.02 25.24 -25.85
CA ASN A 424 -0.87 26.60 -25.28
C ASN A 424 -0.07 26.67 -23.95
N ASN A 425 1.01 25.88 -23.82
CA ASN A 425 1.82 25.71 -22.60
C ASN A 425 1.18 24.92 -21.44
N ALA A 426 -0.02 24.37 -21.60
CA ALA A 426 -0.59 23.36 -20.71
C ALA A 426 -0.21 21.95 -21.18
N PHE A 427 -0.19 21.00 -20.24
CA PHE A 427 0.02 19.58 -20.49
C PHE A 427 -1.33 18.93 -20.80
N SER A 428 -1.48 18.41 -22.02
CA SER A 428 -2.73 17.81 -22.51
C SER A 428 -2.77 16.29 -22.31
N GLY A 429 -1.67 15.67 -21.88
CA GLY A 429 -1.64 14.25 -21.59
C GLY A 429 -0.33 13.56 -21.97
N MET A 430 -0.26 12.28 -21.64
CA MET A 430 0.86 11.41 -21.99
C MET A 430 0.35 10.05 -22.44
N ILE A 431 1.05 9.46 -23.41
CA ILE A 431 0.96 8.06 -23.80
C ILE A 431 2.34 7.43 -23.57
N LEU A 432 2.38 6.15 -23.18
CA LEU A 432 3.63 5.39 -23.21
C LEU A 432 3.66 4.47 -24.42
N VAL A 433 4.76 4.47 -25.15
CA VAL A 433 5.06 3.43 -26.15
C VAL A 433 5.97 2.38 -25.50
N LYS A 434 5.58 1.12 -25.62
CA LYS A 434 6.36 -0.03 -25.14
C LYS A 434 6.77 -0.87 -26.35
N PHE A 435 8.07 -0.92 -26.62
CA PHE A 435 8.61 -1.78 -27.67
C PHE A 435 8.65 -3.24 -27.22
N VAL A 436 8.00 -4.13 -27.97
CA VAL A 436 7.81 -5.56 -27.63
C VAL A 436 8.42 -6.53 -28.62
#